data_AF-A0A7R9AES0-F1
#
_entry.id   AF-A0A7R9AES0-F1
#
_cell.length_a   1.000
_cell.length_b   1.000
_cell.length_c   1.000
_cell.angle_alpha   90.00
_cell.angle_beta   90.00
_cell.angle_gamma   90.00
#
_symmetry.space_group_name_H-M   'P 1'
#
loop_
_entity.id
_entity.type
_entity.pdbx_description
1 polymer ?
#
loop_
_entity_poly.entity_id
_entity_poly.type
_entity_poly.pdbx_seq_one_letter_code
_entity_poly.pdbx_strand_id
1 'polypeptide(L)'
;MRAFYLPTALLGAPPSHILVHTQMNLLYQFWLHTETISSLGPLEYIINTPSHHRVHHGCNRYCIDKNYAGVLIIWDRIFGTFEPEGEQVVYGLTHAVSTFNPIKLQHKAPMKKYQPESPRDVQVYTFIQFIIGAIVHTQFMSIHKTLHFHEVLLFLGYTGLSMLSLALMLENDTRGLRFELLRCFVFLFISSVFPFMNAWPLKLITWVSGFYIIIWTLTNKQNQS
;
A
#
# COMPACT_ATOMS: atom_id res chain seq x y z
N MET A 1 -4.12 -1.57 19.83
CA MET A 1 -2.75 -1.10 19.57
C MET A 1 -1.84 -2.33 19.65
N ARG A 2 -1.03 -2.63 18.62
CA ARG A 2 -0.10 -3.78 18.69
C ARG A 2 0.85 -3.53 19.87
N ALA A 3 1.20 -4.58 20.63
CA ALA A 3 2.12 -4.48 21.77
C ALA A 3 3.46 -3.80 21.42
N PHE A 4 3.83 -3.81 20.14
CA PHE A 4 4.96 -3.08 19.57
C PHE A 4 5.04 -1.59 19.95
N TYR A 5 3.91 -0.87 20.07
CA TYR A 5 3.91 0.57 20.39
C TYR A 5 3.88 0.86 21.89
N LEU A 6 3.78 -0.17 22.73
CA LEU A 6 3.67 -0.01 24.18
C LEU A 6 4.87 0.74 24.77
N PRO A 7 6.13 0.45 24.41
CA PRO A 7 7.28 1.21 24.91
C PRO A 7 7.20 2.69 24.56
N THR A 8 6.86 3.04 23.32
CA THR A 8 6.75 4.43 22.87
C THR A 8 5.62 5.16 23.59
N ALA A 9 4.49 4.49 23.83
CA ALA A 9 3.38 5.03 24.62
C ALA A 9 3.77 5.28 26.08
N LEU A 10 4.51 4.34 26.70
CA LEU A 10 5.01 4.47 28.08
C LEU A 10 6.05 5.59 28.22
N LEU A 11 6.81 5.88 27.16
CA LEU A 11 7.72 7.03 27.08
C LEU A 11 7.00 8.36 26.84
N GLY A 12 5.66 8.38 26.86
CA GLY A 12 4.85 9.60 26.77
C GLY A 12 4.58 10.08 25.35
N ALA A 13 4.79 9.23 24.33
CA ALA A 13 4.46 9.63 22.95
C ALA A 13 2.96 9.92 22.80
N PRO A 14 2.58 11.05 22.19
CA PRO A 14 1.18 11.39 21.99
C PRO A 14 0.46 10.28 21.20
N PRO A 15 -0.77 9.88 21.58
CA PRO A 15 -1.53 8.86 20.86
C PRO A 15 -1.69 9.17 19.36
N SER A 16 -1.80 10.45 18.99
CA SER A 16 -1.89 10.86 17.59
C SER A 16 -0.63 10.52 16.80
N HIS A 17 0.57 10.63 17.37
CA HIS A 17 1.82 10.27 16.69
C HIS A 17 1.90 8.75 16.44
N ILE A 18 1.49 7.96 17.43
CA ILE A 18 1.47 6.48 17.32
C ILE A 18 0.48 6.04 16.25
N LEU A 19 -0.72 6.63 16.23
CA LEU A 19 -1.76 6.35 15.23
C LEU A 19 -1.22 6.57 13.81
N VAL A 20 -0.38 7.59 13.65
CA VAL A 20 0.03 8.10 12.35
C VAL A 20 1.21 7.36 11.81
N HIS A 21 2.20 7.08 12.67
CA HIS A 21 3.22 6.13 12.34
C HIS A 21 2.59 4.79 11.94
N THR A 22 1.58 4.33 12.68
CA THR A 22 0.85 3.09 12.33
C THR A 22 0.20 3.17 10.95
N GLN A 23 -0.45 4.29 10.62
CA GLN A 23 -1.12 4.47 9.34
C GLN A 23 -0.12 4.58 8.18
N MET A 24 0.93 5.39 8.32
CA MET A 24 1.99 5.51 7.31
C MET A 24 2.70 4.18 7.08
N ASN A 25 3.02 3.47 8.16
CA ASN A 25 3.59 2.14 8.05
C ASN A 25 2.62 1.18 7.35
N LEU A 26 1.32 1.22 7.65
CA LEU A 26 0.33 0.39 6.97
C LEU A 26 0.27 0.68 5.46
N LEU A 27 0.24 1.96 5.07
CA LEU A 27 0.24 2.37 3.66
C LEU A 27 1.47 1.84 2.92
N TYR A 28 2.64 2.05 3.52
CA TYR A 28 3.90 1.62 2.93
C TYR A 28 4.01 0.09 2.86
N GLN A 29 3.70 -0.62 3.94
CA GLN A 29 3.69 -2.08 3.99
C GLN A 29 2.73 -2.65 2.94
N PHE A 30 1.54 -2.09 2.78
CA PHE A 30 0.58 -2.56 1.79
C PHE A 30 1.14 -2.42 0.36
N TRP A 31 1.70 -1.26 0.04
CA TRP A 31 2.29 -1.01 -1.28
C TRP A 31 3.45 -1.97 -1.63
N LEU A 32 4.24 -2.42 -0.65
CA LEU A 32 5.31 -3.40 -0.86
C LEU A 32 4.81 -4.77 -1.37
N HIS A 33 3.53 -5.12 -1.17
CA HIS A 33 3.01 -6.45 -1.57
C HIS A 33 2.59 -6.54 -3.04
N THR A 34 2.85 -5.51 -3.85
CA THR A 34 2.57 -5.59 -5.28
C THR A 34 3.62 -6.40 -6.04
N GLU A 35 3.20 -7.21 -7.00
CA GLU A 35 4.12 -7.87 -7.95
C GLU A 35 4.43 -7.01 -9.17
N THR A 36 3.67 -5.94 -9.35
CA THR A 36 3.63 -5.19 -10.61
C THR A 36 4.89 -4.35 -10.82
N ILE A 37 5.46 -3.84 -9.73
CA ILE A 37 6.71 -3.08 -9.73
C ILE A 37 7.87 -4.07 -9.64
N SER A 38 8.61 -4.21 -10.73
CA SER A 38 9.77 -5.11 -10.83
C SER A 38 11.05 -4.51 -10.22
N SER A 39 11.28 -3.21 -10.37
CA SER A 39 12.41 -2.52 -9.73
C SER A 39 12.16 -1.01 -9.58
N LEU A 40 12.79 -0.40 -8.57
CA LEU A 40 12.87 1.06 -8.37
C LEU A 40 14.28 1.63 -8.63
N GLY A 41 15.20 0.83 -9.18
CA GLY A 41 16.57 1.26 -9.48
C GLY A 41 17.34 1.68 -8.22
N PRO A 42 18.07 2.82 -8.22
CA PRO A 42 18.97 3.18 -7.11
C PRO A 42 18.31 3.33 -5.73
N LEU A 43 16.99 3.52 -5.67
CA LEU A 43 16.28 3.56 -4.38
C LEU A 43 16.39 2.22 -3.62
N GLU A 44 16.61 1.12 -4.33
CA GLU A 44 16.76 -0.23 -3.78
C GLU A 44 18.00 -0.41 -2.90
N TYR A 45 18.94 0.55 -2.92
CA TYR A 45 20.06 0.53 -1.99
C TYR A 45 19.66 0.93 -0.57
N ILE A 46 18.58 1.69 -0.41
CA ILE A 46 18.22 2.35 0.85
C ILE A 46 16.87 1.90 1.37
N ILE A 47 15.85 1.82 0.51
CA ILE A 47 14.47 1.49 0.90
C ILE A 47 14.10 0.05 0.54
N ASN A 48 13.22 -0.54 1.34
CA ASN A 48 12.54 -1.77 0.97
C ASN A 48 11.65 -1.47 -0.24
N THR A 49 11.59 -2.40 -1.19
CA THR A 49 10.83 -2.25 -2.43
C THR A 49 9.97 -3.48 -2.64
N PRO A 50 8.96 -3.40 -3.53
CA PRO A 50 8.13 -4.57 -3.78
C PRO A 50 8.96 -5.80 -4.17
N SER A 51 10.03 -5.63 -4.97
CA SER A 51 10.96 -6.72 -5.31
C SER A 51 11.64 -7.36 -4.10
N HIS A 52 12.24 -6.56 -3.22
CA HIS A 52 12.86 -7.07 -1.99
C HIS A 52 11.84 -7.77 -1.08
N HIS A 53 10.63 -7.23 -1.00
CA HIS A 53 9.55 -7.75 -0.16
C HIS A 53 8.96 -9.05 -0.72
N ARG A 54 8.98 -9.26 -2.04
CA ARG A 54 8.67 -10.57 -2.64
C ARG A 54 9.66 -11.62 -2.17
N VAL A 55 10.97 -11.33 -2.18
CA VAL A 55 11.99 -12.24 -1.66
C VAL A 55 11.72 -12.57 -0.19
N HIS A 56 11.39 -11.58 0.64
CA HIS A 56 11.01 -11.81 2.05
C HIS A 56 9.86 -12.82 2.21
N HIS A 57 8.87 -12.80 1.31
CA HIS A 57 7.74 -13.73 1.31
C HIS A 57 7.96 -15.02 0.51
N GLY A 58 9.10 -15.15 -0.15
CA GLY A 58 9.42 -16.28 -1.00
C GLY A 58 9.75 -17.53 -0.19
N CYS A 59 9.31 -18.69 -0.70
CA CYS A 59 9.72 -20.00 -0.18
C CYS A 59 10.78 -20.69 -1.04
N ASN A 60 11.26 -20.03 -2.11
CA ASN A 60 12.45 -20.48 -2.83
C ASN A 60 13.63 -20.57 -1.85
N ARG A 61 14.56 -21.48 -2.12
CA ARG A 61 15.70 -21.73 -1.21
C ARG A 61 16.54 -20.48 -0.95
N TYR A 62 16.69 -19.60 -1.93
CA TYR A 62 17.47 -18.36 -1.80
C TYR A 62 16.73 -17.26 -1.01
N CYS A 63 15.39 -17.33 -0.96
CA CYS A 63 14.54 -16.36 -0.26
C CYS A 63 14.48 -16.57 1.26
N ILE A 64 14.86 -17.77 1.73
CA ILE A 64 14.73 -18.12 3.14
C ILE A 64 15.65 -17.25 3.99
N ASP A 65 15.08 -16.67 5.05
CA ASP A 65 15.81 -15.87 6.03
C ASP A 65 16.47 -14.61 5.42
N LYS A 66 15.78 -13.98 4.47
CA LYS A 66 16.23 -12.76 3.78
C LYS A 66 15.28 -11.58 3.93
N ASN A 67 15.84 -10.38 3.77
CA ASN A 67 15.13 -9.10 3.62
C ASN A 67 14.09 -8.82 4.73
N TYR A 68 14.53 -8.77 5.98
CA TYR A 68 13.66 -8.58 7.15
C TYR A 68 13.16 -7.14 7.34
N ALA A 69 13.83 -6.14 6.76
CA ALA A 69 13.52 -4.74 7.02
C ALA A 69 12.15 -4.34 6.49
N GLY A 70 11.33 -3.76 7.35
CA GLY A 70 10.02 -3.23 6.96
C GLY A 70 10.09 -2.03 6.02
N VAL A 71 11.06 -1.11 6.19
CA VAL A 71 11.13 0.16 5.43
C VAL A 71 12.50 0.44 4.83
N LEU A 72 13.58 0.25 5.60
CA LEU A 72 14.93 0.59 5.17
C LEU A 72 15.75 -0.68 4.94
N ILE A 73 15.85 -1.11 3.68
CA ILE A 73 16.60 -2.33 3.30
C ILE A 73 18.10 -2.21 3.59
N ILE A 74 18.60 -0.99 3.81
CA ILE A 74 19.99 -0.77 4.21
C ILE A 74 20.37 -1.58 5.45
N TRP A 75 19.44 -1.85 6.36
CA TRP A 75 19.71 -2.67 7.53
C TRP A 75 20.04 -4.10 7.14
N ASP A 76 19.29 -4.72 6.24
CA ASP A 76 19.61 -6.06 5.73
C ASP A 76 20.96 -6.11 5.02
N ARG A 77 21.35 -5.02 4.34
CA ARG A 77 22.67 -4.92 3.71
C ARG A 77 23.78 -4.85 4.76
N ILE A 78 23.60 -4.05 5.80
CA ILE A 78 24.56 -3.90 6.90
C ILE A 78 24.72 -5.21 7.68
N PHE A 79 23.61 -5.92 7.92
CA PHE A 79 23.60 -7.14 8.72
C PHE A 79 23.73 -8.44 7.90
N GLY A 80 23.90 -8.35 6.58
CA GLY A 80 24.18 -9.50 5.71
C GLY A 80 22.97 -10.40 5.41
N THR A 81 21.76 -9.91 5.62
CA THR A 81 20.49 -10.63 5.35
C THR A 81 19.84 -10.18 4.04
N PHE A 82 20.47 -9.26 3.30
CA PHE A 82 19.97 -8.80 2.01
C PHE A 82 20.10 -9.87 0.92
N GLU A 83 19.08 -9.98 0.07
CA GLU A 83 19.08 -10.80 -1.12
C GLU A 83 18.24 -10.12 -2.22
N PRO A 84 18.77 -9.89 -3.44
CA PRO A 84 17.98 -9.37 -4.54
C PRO A 84 17.02 -10.44 -5.10
N GLU A 85 15.94 -10.01 -5.73
CA GLU A 85 15.05 -10.93 -6.45
C GLU A 85 15.76 -11.52 -7.66
N GLY A 86 15.78 -12.86 -7.76
CA GLY A 86 16.47 -13.61 -8.80
C GLY A 86 15.48 -14.39 -9.68
N GLU A 87 15.37 -15.70 -9.43
CA GLU A 87 14.36 -16.54 -10.09
C GLU A 87 12.95 -16.17 -9.62
N GLN A 88 11.94 -16.55 -10.42
CA GLN A 88 10.54 -16.30 -10.11
C GLN A 88 10.21 -16.77 -8.69
N VAL A 89 9.80 -15.83 -7.84
CA VAL A 89 9.48 -16.12 -6.45
C VAL A 89 8.25 -17.01 -6.38
N VAL A 90 8.29 -18.07 -5.60
CA VAL A 90 7.16 -18.90 -5.22
C VAL A 90 6.78 -18.49 -3.80
N TYR A 91 5.53 -18.10 -3.58
CA TYR A 91 5.05 -17.74 -2.24
C TYR A 91 4.47 -18.94 -1.52
N GLY A 92 4.38 -18.79 -0.21
CA GLY A 92 3.76 -19.74 0.69
C GLY A 92 4.79 -20.25 1.67
N LEU A 93 4.57 -21.46 2.14
CA LEU A 93 5.43 -22.10 3.13
C LEU A 93 6.16 -23.26 2.47
N THR A 94 7.34 -23.58 2.97
CA THR A 94 8.18 -24.68 2.46
C THR A 94 7.54 -26.06 2.64
N HIS A 95 6.41 -26.15 3.35
CA HIS A 95 5.70 -27.39 3.68
C HIS A 95 4.19 -27.21 3.58
N ALA A 96 3.45 -28.30 3.30
CA ALA A 96 1.99 -28.34 3.13
C ALA A 96 1.18 -28.23 4.46
N VAL A 97 -0.01 -27.61 4.39
CA VAL A 97 -0.94 -27.43 5.53
C VAL A 97 -2.21 -28.21 5.31
N SER A 98 -2.71 -28.85 6.35
CA SER A 98 -3.94 -29.65 6.32
C SER A 98 -5.12 -29.02 7.06
N THR A 99 -5.09 -27.71 7.34
CA THR A 99 -6.13 -27.06 8.17
C THR A 99 -6.45 -25.63 7.72
N PHE A 100 -7.73 -25.25 7.84
CA PHE A 100 -8.24 -23.89 7.57
C PHE A 100 -8.51 -23.08 8.85
N ASN A 101 -8.15 -23.59 10.04
CA ASN A 101 -8.35 -22.88 11.30
C ASN A 101 -7.30 -21.75 11.42
N PRO A 102 -7.70 -20.47 11.57
CA PRO A 102 -6.78 -19.32 11.54
C PRO A 102 -5.75 -19.31 12.66
N ILE A 103 -6.09 -19.84 13.85
CA ILE A 103 -5.15 -20.01 14.97
C ILE A 103 -4.12 -21.09 14.63
N LYS A 104 -4.54 -22.20 14.00
CA LYS A 104 -3.62 -23.28 13.59
C LYS A 104 -2.80 -22.92 12.35
N LEU A 105 -3.34 -22.08 11.47
CA LEU A 105 -2.71 -21.58 10.24
C LEU A 105 -1.56 -20.62 10.53
N GLN A 106 -1.68 -19.77 11.56
CA GLN A 106 -0.57 -18.96 12.06
C GLN A 106 0.67 -19.81 12.42
N HIS A 107 0.49 -21.13 12.62
CA HIS A 107 1.54 -22.05 12.99
C HIS A 107 1.88 -23.14 11.95
N LYS A 108 1.24 -23.16 10.76
CA LYS A 108 1.51 -24.09 9.61
C LYS A 108 0.62 -23.66 8.44
N ALA A 109 1.12 -23.22 7.28
CA ALA A 109 1.54 -23.95 6.05
C ALA A 109 0.76 -23.39 4.78
N PRO A 110 1.02 -23.76 3.50
CA PRO A 110 1.28 -22.85 2.37
C PRO A 110 0.04 -22.40 1.58
N MET A 111 0.15 -21.19 0.99
CA MET A 111 -0.87 -20.59 0.12
C MET A 111 -0.43 -20.67 -1.35
N LYS A 112 -1.37 -20.94 -2.26
CA LYS A 112 -1.13 -20.93 -3.71
C LYS A 112 -1.05 -19.47 -4.19
N LYS A 113 0.02 -19.13 -4.90
CA LYS A 113 0.35 -17.78 -5.37
C LYS A 113 -0.64 -17.27 -6.42
N TYR A 114 -1.25 -16.11 -6.16
CA TYR A 114 -2.06 -15.34 -7.12
C TYR A 114 -1.17 -14.25 -7.76
N GLN A 115 -0.95 -14.34 -9.07
CA GLN A 115 -0.12 -13.39 -9.83
C GLN A 115 -0.96 -12.68 -10.89
N PRO A 116 -1.58 -11.54 -10.57
CA PRO A 116 -2.25 -10.73 -11.58
C PRO A 116 -1.22 -9.92 -12.37
N GLU A 117 -1.21 -10.07 -13.70
CA GLU A 117 -0.50 -9.14 -14.57
C GLU A 117 -1.29 -7.82 -14.64
N SER A 118 -0.66 -6.71 -14.21
CA SER A 118 -1.27 -5.37 -14.24
C SER A 118 -0.64 -4.49 -15.34
N PRO A 119 -1.45 -3.83 -16.18
CA PRO A 119 -0.97 -2.91 -17.22
C PRO A 119 -0.04 -1.81 -16.68
N ARG A 120 0.98 -1.42 -17.46
CA ARG A 120 2.00 -0.42 -17.03
C ARG A 120 1.40 0.93 -16.67
N ASP A 121 0.35 1.37 -17.34
CA ASP A 121 -0.36 2.62 -17.03
C ASP A 121 -1.04 2.55 -15.66
N VAL A 122 -1.61 1.40 -15.27
CA VAL A 122 -2.17 1.16 -13.93
C VAL A 122 -1.08 1.23 -12.86
N GLN A 123 0.09 0.67 -13.13
CA GLN A 123 1.24 0.72 -12.21
C GLN A 123 1.72 2.16 -11.98
N VAL A 124 1.88 2.93 -13.06
CA VAL A 124 2.26 4.34 -12.97
C VAL A 124 1.20 5.14 -12.22
N TYR A 125 -0.06 4.93 -12.54
CA TYR A 125 -1.19 5.58 -11.88
C TYR A 125 -1.20 5.32 -10.36
N THR A 126 -1.12 4.06 -9.97
CA THR A 126 -1.15 3.64 -8.56
C THR A 126 0.07 4.14 -7.79
N PHE A 127 1.24 4.17 -8.42
CA PHE A 127 2.44 4.78 -7.84
C PHE A 127 2.27 6.29 -7.61
N ILE A 128 1.75 7.03 -8.59
CA ILE A 128 1.46 8.47 -8.44
C ILE A 128 0.45 8.70 -7.31
N GLN A 129 -0.63 7.91 -7.25
CA GLN A 129 -1.63 8.02 -6.19
C GLN A 129 -1.07 7.67 -4.81
N PHE A 130 -0.14 6.72 -4.71
CA PHE A 130 0.57 6.44 -3.47
C PHE A 130 1.37 7.65 -2.98
N ILE A 131 2.13 8.30 -3.87
CA ILE A 131 2.90 9.51 -3.54
C ILE A 131 1.98 10.64 -3.08
N ILE A 132 0.88 10.90 -3.80
CA ILE A 132 -0.09 11.93 -3.42
C ILE A 132 -0.72 11.57 -2.07
N GLY A 133 -1.13 10.32 -1.86
CA GLY A 133 -1.67 9.84 -0.60
C GLY A 133 -0.72 10.04 0.59
N ALA A 134 0.58 9.78 0.41
CA ALA A 134 1.60 10.01 1.43
C ALA A 134 1.75 11.51 1.78
N ILE A 135 1.72 12.40 0.78
CA ILE A 135 1.77 13.84 0.99
C ILE A 135 0.51 14.34 1.72
N VAL A 136 -0.67 13.88 1.27
CA VAL A 136 -1.97 14.20 1.88
C VAL A 136 -2.02 13.73 3.34
N HIS A 137 -1.49 12.55 3.63
CA HIS A 137 -1.38 12.06 5.00
C HIS A 137 -0.48 12.95 5.85
N THR A 138 0.67 13.38 5.31
CA THR A 138 1.59 14.30 6.02
C THR A 138 0.94 15.65 6.32
N GLN A 139 0.09 16.16 5.43
CA GLN A 139 -0.66 17.39 5.68
C GLN A 139 -1.81 17.22 6.65
N PHE A 140 -2.57 16.13 6.56
CA PHE A 140 -3.57 15.80 7.58
C PHE A 140 -2.94 15.86 8.97
N MET A 141 -1.68 15.44 9.09
CA MET A 141 -0.93 15.55 10.34
C MET A 141 -0.57 16.95 10.81
N SER A 142 -0.39 17.92 9.94
CA SER A 142 -0.17 19.29 10.40
C SER A 142 -1.45 19.91 10.96
N ILE A 143 -2.63 19.44 10.53
CA ILE A 143 -3.93 20.00 10.93
C ILE A 143 -4.75 19.11 11.86
N HIS A 144 -4.36 17.86 12.12
CA HIS A 144 -5.22 16.90 12.84
C HIS A 144 -5.71 17.38 14.21
N LYS A 145 -4.93 18.22 14.91
CA LYS A 145 -5.30 18.78 16.22
C LYS A 145 -6.42 19.82 16.14
N THR A 146 -6.64 20.41 14.97
CA THR A 146 -7.70 21.39 14.73
C THR A 146 -8.96 20.73 14.17
N LEU A 147 -8.91 19.44 13.85
CA LEU A 147 -10.04 18.69 13.29
C LEU A 147 -10.90 18.09 14.40
N HIS A 148 -12.20 18.06 14.13
CA HIS A 148 -13.17 17.33 14.93
C HIS A 148 -13.03 15.82 14.70
N PHE A 149 -13.46 15.03 15.69
CA PHE A 149 -13.36 13.57 15.65
C PHE A 149 -13.98 12.93 14.40
N HIS A 150 -15.13 13.43 13.93
CA HIS A 150 -15.78 12.91 12.73
C HIS A 150 -14.99 13.20 11.45
N GLU A 151 -14.26 14.31 11.37
CA GLU A 151 -13.38 14.65 10.23
C GLU A 151 -12.18 13.71 10.16
N VAL A 152 -11.64 13.34 11.33
CA VAL A 152 -10.61 12.30 11.45
C VAL A 152 -11.13 10.95 10.95
N LEU A 153 -12.35 10.56 11.35
CA LEU A 153 -12.97 9.32 10.88
C LEU A 153 -13.21 9.31 9.36
N LEU A 154 -13.66 10.43 8.80
CA LEU A 154 -13.84 10.59 7.35
C LEU A 154 -12.51 10.44 6.60
N PHE A 155 -11.43 11.05 7.12
CA PHE A 155 -10.10 10.92 6.53
C PHE A 155 -9.57 9.49 6.57
N LEU A 156 -9.77 8.79 7.69
CA LEU A 156 -9.40 7.37 7.83
C LEU A 156 -10.20 6.48 6.86
N GLY A 157 -11.51 6.70 6.77
CA GLY A 157 -12.37 5.99 5.82
C GLY A 157 -11.94 6.22 4.36
N TYR A 158 -11.64 7.47 4.01
CA TYR A 158 -11.13 7.83 2.69
C TYR A 158 -9.78 7.17 2.38
N THR A 159 -8.86 7.15 3.36
CA THR A 159 -7.57 6.48 3.22
C THR A 159 -7.75 4.98 2.98
N GLY A 160 -8.64 4.33 3.74
CA GLY A 160 -8.97 2.91 3.57
C GLY A 160 -9.58 2.60 2.20
N LEU A 161 -10.55 3.41 1.76
CA LEU A 161 -11.14 3.29 0.42
C LEU A 161 -10.10 3.49 -0.69
N SER A 162 -9.15 4.40 -0.48
CA SER A 162 -8.05 4.64 -1.42
C SER A 162 -7.14 3.44 -1.54
N MET A 163 -6.73 2.84 -0.42
CA MET A 163 -5.94 1.61 -0.44
C MET A 163 -6.68 0.46 -1.11
N LEU A 164 -7.96 0.27 -0.81
CA LEU A 164 -8.76 -0.78 -1.44
C LEU A 164 -8.89 -0.58 -2.95
N SER A 165 -9.14 0.65 -3.40
CA SER A 165 -9.23 0.97 -4.83
C SER A 165 -7.94 0.65 -5.56
N LEU A 166 -6.80 1.18 -5.07
CA LEU A 166 -5.50 0.98 -5.69
C LEU A 166 -5.07 -0.50 -5.66
N ALA A 167 -5.39 -1.22 -4.58
CA ALA A 167 -5.17 -2.67 -4.47
C ALA A 167 -5.86 -3.43 -5.59
N LEU A 168 -7.17 -3.22 -5.75
CA LEU A 168 -7.97 -3.90 -6.76
C LEU A 168 -7.50 -3.56 -8.18
N MET A 169 -7.03 -2.33 -8.41
CA MET A 169 -6.43 -1.94 -9.69
C MET A 169 -5.10 -2.65 -9.95
N LEU A 170 -4.21 -2.71 -8.95
CA LEU A 170 -2.96 -3.46 -9.03
C LEU A 170 -3.18 -4.96 -9.23
N GLU A 171 -4.28 -5.49 -8.70
CA GLU A 171 -4.71 -6.88 -8.90
C GLU A 171 -5.40 -7.12 -10.24
N ASN A 172 -5.49 -6.10 -11.11
CA ASN A 172 -6.21 -6.15 -12.38
C ASN A 172 -7.67 -6.66 -12.22
N ASP A 173 -8.30 -6.36 -11.09
CA ASP A 173 -9.67 -6.74 -10.79
C ASP A 173 -10.64 -5.76 -11.46
N THR A 174 -11.63 -6.27 -12.18
CA THR A 174 -12.67 -5.46 -12.84
C THR A 174 -13.46 -4.55 -11.89
N ARG A 175 -13.46 -4.84 -10.59
CA ARG A 175 -14.04 -4.00 -9.53
C ARG A 175 -13.18 -2.79 -9.22
N GLY A 176 -11.87 -2.82 -9.51
CA GLY A 176 -10.94 -1.72 -9.23
C GLY A 176 -11.44 -0.39 -9.76
N LEU A 177 -11.89 -0.35 -11.02
CA LEU A 177 -12.45 0.88 -11.59
C LEU A 177 -13.74 1.34 -10.88
N ARG A 178 -14.60 0.41 -10.46
CA ARG A 178 -15.84 0.77 -9.74
C ARG A 178 -15.52 1.39 -8.39
N PHE A 179 -14.55 0.83 -7.67
CA PHE A 179 -14.05 1.40 -6.42
C PHE A 179 -13.31 2.71 -6.64
N GLU A 180 -12.67 2.88 -7.78
CA GLU A 180 -11.99 4.12 -8.15
C GLU A 180 -12.97 5.26 -8.44
N LEU A 181 -14.07 4.97 -9.14
CA LEU A 181 -15.18 5.89 -9.33
C LEU A 181 -15.85 6.24 -8.00
N LEU A 182 -16.09 5.24 -7.15
CA LEU A 182 -16.63 5.46 -5.79
C LEU A 182 -15.69 6.35 -4.97
N ARG A 183 -14.38 6.09 -5.01
CA ARG A 183 -13.35 6.89 -4.33
C ARG A 183 -13.34 8.33 -4.81
N CYS A 184 -13.44 8.56 -6.12
CA CYS A 184 -13.55 9.90 -6.70
C CYS A 184 -14.82 10.62 -6.24
N PHE A 185 -15.97 9.93 -6.28
CA PHE A 185 -17.25 10.48 -5.84
C PHE A 185 -17.24 10.85 -4.35
N VAL A 186 -16.77 9.94 -3.50
CA VAL A 186 -16.64 10.16 -2.06
C VAL A 186 -15.70 11.33 -1.78
N PHE A 187 -14.57 11.44 -2.50
CA PHE A 187 -13.69 12.60 -2.35
C PHE A 187 -14.40 13.90 -2.72
N LEU A 188 -15.07 13.97 -3.88
CA LEU A 188 -15.77 15.17 -4.33
C LEU A 188 -16.84 15.59 -3.32
N PHE A 189 -17.64 14.63 -2.82
CA PHE A 189 -18.65 14.87 -1.80
C PHE A 189 -18.04 15.38 -0.49
N ILE A 190 -17.01 14.71 0.04
CA ILE A 190 -16.38 15.17 1.29
C ILE A 190 -15.72 16.54 1.06
N SER A 191 -15.11 16.79 -0.09
CA SER A 191 -14.47 18.07 -0.40
C SER A 191 -15.47 19.24 -0.52
N SER A 192 -16.71 18.99 -0.93
CA SER A 192 -17.75 20.02 -1.01
C SER A 192 -18.33 20.38 0.36
N VAL A 193 -18.25 19.46 1.33
CA VAL A 193 -18.76 19.65 2.70
C VAL A 193 -17.68 20.11 3.66
N PHE A 194 -16.44 19.63 3.50
CA PHE A 194 -15.33 19.86 4.42
C PHE A 194 -14.18 20.62 3.72
N PRO A 195 -14.00 21.92 4.01
CA PRO A 195 -13.02 22.77 3.31
C PRO A 195 -11.57 22.28 3.39
N PHE A 196 -11.18 21.58 4.46
CA PHE A 196 -9.82 21.03 4.61
C PHE A 196 -9.47 20.01 3.51
N MET A 197 -10.48 19.32 2.96
CA MET A 197 -10.30 18.36 1.86
C MET A 197 -10.07 19.02 0.51
N ASN A 198 -10.36 20.32 0.41
CA ASN A 198 -10.17 21.14 -0.78
C ASN A 198 -8.84 21.92 -0.79
N ALA A 199 -7.99 21.72 0.21
CA ALA A 199 -6.66 22.31 0.27
C ALA A 199 -5.69 21.64 -0.71
N TRP A 200 -4.66 22.36 -1.14
CA TRP A 200 -3.56 21.77 -1.91
C TRP A 200 -2.65 20.92 -1.00
N PRO A 201 -2.20 19.72 -1.44
CA PRO A 201 -2.40 19.08 -2.73
C PRO A 201 -3.53 18.03 -2.73
N LEU A 202 -4.45 17.99 -1.76
CA LEU A 202 -5.58 17.04 -1.79
C LEU A 202 -6.36 17.13 -3.11
N LYS A 203 -6.56 18.34 -3.64
CA LYS A 203 -7.17 18.55 -4.96
C LYS A 203 -6.44 17.86 -6.12
N LEU A 204 -5.14 17.57 -6.04
CA LEU A 204 -4.45 16.82 -7.10
C LEU A 204 -5.00 15.41 -7.24
N ILE A 205 -5.51 14.81 -6.16
CA ILE A 205 -6.07 13.47 -6.22
C ILE A 205 -7.21 13.44 -7.24
N THR A 206 -8.15 14.37 -7.20
CA THR A 206 -9.28 14.38 -8.16
C THR A 206 -8.85 14.62 -9.60
N TRP A 207 -7.91 15.54 -9.82
CA TRP A 207 -7.41 15.81 -11.17
C TRP A 207 -6.72 14.59 -11.79
N VAL A 208 -5.81 13.95 -11.04
CA VAL A 208 -5.07 12.78 -11.52
C VAL A 208 -6.01 11.59 -11.72
N SER A 209 -6.97 11.39 -10.82
CA SER A 209 -7.94 10.28 -10.92
C SER A 209 -8.91 10.49 -12.08
N GLY A 210 -9.44 11.70 -12.25
CA GLY A 210 -10.32 12.04 -13.37
C GLY A 210 -9.63 11.90 -14.72
N PHE A 211 -8.38 12.37 -14.83
CA PHE A 211 -7.58 12.21 -16.04
C PHE A 211 -7.32 10.73 -16.38
N TYR A 212 -6.97 9.92 -15.38
CA TYR A 212 -6.74 8.49 -15.59
C TYR A 212 -8.02 7.75 -16.02
N ILE A 213 -9.17 8.03 -15.40
CA ILE A 213 -10.46 7.43 -15.78
C ILE A 213 -10.81 7.76 -17.24
N ILE A 214 -10.56 9.01 -17.67
CA ILE A 214 -10.77 9.42 -19.07
C ILE A 214 -9.87 8.62 -20.01
N ILE A 215 -8.56 8.57 -19.73
CA ILE A 215 -7.60 7.80 -20.54
C ILE A 215 -8.01 6.33 -20.63
N TRP A 216 -8.28 5.70 -19.48
CA TRP A 216 -8.67 4.29 -19.40
C TRP A 216 -9.93 3.99 -20.22
N THR A 217 -10.92 4.89 -20.17
CA THR A 217 -12.17 4.73 -20.94
C THR A 217 -11.93 4.86 -22.44
N LEU A 218 -11.01 5.73 -22.85
CA LEU A 218 -10.65 5.94 -24.26
C LEU A 218 -9.82 4.77 -24.81
N THR A 219 -8.88 4.24 -24.04
CA THR A 219 -8.00 3.13 -24.46
C THR A 219 -8.72 1.78 -24.48
N ASN A 220 -9.60 1.50 -23.51
CA ASN A 220 -10.36 0.24 -23.51
C ASN A 220 -11.50 0.18 -24.53
N LYS A 221 -11.98 1.33 -25.03
CA LYS A 221 -12.91 1.36 -26.17
C LYS A 221 -12.25 0.90 -27.48
N GLN A 222 -10.94 1.10 -27.65
CA GLN A 222 -10.21 0.68 -28.86
C GLN A 222 -9.88 -0.81 -28.89
N ASN A 223 -9.86 -1.49 -27.74
CA ASN A 223 -9.60 -2.93 -27.65
C ASN A 223 -10.87 -3.81 -27.79
N GLN A 224 -12.03 -3.19 -28.02
CA GLN A 224 -13.31 -3.87 -28.23
C GLN A 224 -13.92 -3.63 -29.62
N SER A 225 -13.17 -3.02 -30.55
CA SER A 225 -13.57 -2.75 -31.94
C SER A 225 -12.73 -3.53 -32.94
#